data_AF-A0A4S8MA84-F1
#
_entry.id   AF-A0A4S8MA84-F1
#
_cell.length_a   1.000
_cell.length_b   1.000
_cell.length_c   1.000
_cell.angle_alpha   90.00
_cell.angle_beta   90.00
_cell.angle_gamma   90.00
#
_symmetry.space_group_name_H-M   'P 1'
#
loop_
_entity.id
_entity.type
_entity.pdbx_description
1 polymer ?
#
loop_
_entity_poly.entity_id
_entity_poly.type
_entity_poly.pdbx_seq_one_letter_code
_entity_poly.pdbx_strand_id
1 'polypeptide(L)'
;KPCTDDPIQFWTSKLNKPGDKPTPKGALAQMGLDFCSAPAALTDVERLFSHAGLLVTKCRHNMKFSTLRAAMVLKSWFESGLVPEEEVIKFYREL
;
A
#
# COMPACT_ATOMS: atom_id res chain seq x y z
N LYS A 1 -14.50 -24.37 16.36
CA LYS A 1 -14.50 -22.94 15.96
C LYS A 1 -13.31 -22.77 15.03
N PRO A 2 -13.46 -22.39 13.75
CA PRO A 2 -12.29 -22.24 12.90
C PRO A 2 -11.42 -21.12 13.49
N CYS A 3 -10.18 -21.48 13.82
CA CYS A 3 -9.14 -20.56 14.21
C CYS A 3 -8.69 -19.89 12.92
N THR A 4 -9.31 -18.76 12.57
CA THR A 4 -8.81 -17.95 11.47
C THR A 4 -7.60 -17.20 12.03
N ASP A 5 -6.40 -17.75 11.84
CA ASP A 5 -5.14 -17.18 12.36
C ASP A 5 -4.81 -15.81 11.72
N ASP A 6 -5.49 -15.47 10.61
CA ASP A 6 -5.40 -14.16 9.95
C ASP A 6 -6.53 -13.23 10.42
N PRO A 7 -6.24 -12.20 11.25
CA PRO A 7 -7.25 -11.26 11.73
C PRO A 7 -7.84 -10.39 10.61
N ILE A 8 -7.09 -10.11 9.53
CA ILE A 8 -7.60 -9.32 8.40
C ILE A 8 -8.65 -10.12 7.64
N GLN A 9 -8.40 -11.40 7.36
CA GLN A 9 -9.40 -12.26 6.71
C GLN A 9 -10.64 -12.43 7.58
N PHE A 10 -10.46 -12.60 8.89
CA PHE A 10 -11.57 -12.72 9.83
C PHE A 10 -12.48 -11.50 9.76
N TRP A 11 -11.95 -10.28 9.94
CA TRP A 11 -12.77 -9.07 9.93
C TRP A 11 -13.35 -8.75 8.54
N THR A 12 -12.61 -9.03 7.47
CA THR A 12 -13.12 -8.89 6.08
C THR A 12 -14.36 -9.75 5.86
N SER A 13 -14.39 -10.98 6.38
CA SER A 13 -15.56 -11.87 6.29
C SER A 13 -16.82 -11.35 7.01
N LYS A 14 -16.67 -10.33 7.88
CA LYS A 14 -17.75 -9.75 8.69
C LYS A 14 -18.22 -8.39 8.18
N LEU A 15 -17.63 -7.87 7.11
CA LEU A 15 -18.06 -6.62 6.49
C LEU A 15 -19.49 -6.74 5.92
N ASN A 16 -20.20 -5.61 5.91
CA ASN A 16 -21.46 -5.52 5.17
C ASN A 16 -21.16 -5.69 3.67
N LYS A 17 -22.12 -6.22 2.91
CA LYS A 17 -21.93 -6.31 1.46
C LYS A 17 -21.91 -4.91 0.85
N PRO A 18 -21.20 -4.71 -0.27
CA PRO A 18 -21.26 -3.45 -1.00
C PRO A 18 -22.71 -3.06 -1.30
N GLY A 19 -23.10 -1.85 -0.88
CA GLY A 19 -24.46 -1.32 -1.09
C GLY A 19 -25.44 -1.54 0.07
N ASP A 20 -25.11 -2.38 1.06
CA ASP A 20 -25.92 -2.53 2.26
C ASP A 20 -25.80 -1.31 3.19
N LYS A 21 -26.86 -1.02 3.94
CA LYS A 21 -26.80 0.00 4.99
C LYS A 21 -25.82 -0.44 6.09
N PRO A 22 -25.02 0.48 6.66
CA PRO A 22 -24.11 0.14 7.75
C PRO A 22 -24.85 -0.48 8.94
N THR A 23 -24.54 -1.75 9.24
CA THR A 23 -25.00 -2.40 10.48
C THR A 23 -23.99 -2.19 11.60
N PRO A 24 -24.41 -2.26 12.88
CA PRO A 24 -23.46 -2.21 14.01
C PRO A 24 -22.36 -3.28 13.93
N LYS A 25 -22.68 -4.47 13.40
CA LYS A 25 -21.71 -5.55 13.20
C LYS A 25 -20.68 -5.21 12.12
N GLY A 26 -21.13 -4.66 10.99
CA GLY A 26 -20.21 -4.25 9.93
C GLY A 26 -19.38 -3.03 10.32
N ALA A 27 -19.91 -2.13 11.14
CA ALA A 27 -19.13 -1.03 11.72
C ALA A 27 -18.02 -1.54 12.66
N LEU A 28 -18.33 -2.53 13.50
CA LEU A 28 -17.32 -3.19 14.34
C LEU A 28 -16.28 -3.94 13.49
N ALA A 29 -16.70 -4.59 12.41
CA ALA A 29 -15.79 -5.25 11.48
C ALA A 29 -14.84 -4.26 10.80
N GLN A 30 -15.35 -3.09 10.40
CA GLN A 30 -14.52 -2.01 9.85
C GLN A 30 -13.49 -1.53 10.87
N MET A 31 -13.90 -1.27 12.13
CA MET A 31 -12.97 -0.89 13.20
C MET A 31 -11.88 -1.95 13.41
N GLY A 32 -12.24 -3.24 13.39
CA GLY A 32 -11.28 -4.33 13.49
C GLY A 32 -10.26 -4.34 12.35
N LEU A 33 -10.70 -4.07 11.12
CA LEU A 33 -9.80 -3.92 9.97
C LEU A 33 -8.90 -2.71 10.10
N ASP A 34 -9.43 -1.55 10.48
CA ASP A 34 -8.65 -0.32 10.65
C ASP A 34 -7.55 -0.52 11.70
N PHE A 35 -7.87 -1.21 12.80
CA PHE A 35 -6.91 -1.54 13.85
C PHE A 35 -5.85 -2.55 13.39
N CYS A 36 -6.25 -3.65 12.74
CA CYS A 36 -5.33 -4.71 12.34
C CYS A 36 -4.48 -4.37 11.11
N SER A 37 -4.93 -3.45 10.26
CA SER A 37 -4.19 -3.01 9.07
C SER A 37 -3.21 -1.87 9.36
N ALA A 38 -3.34 -1.21 10.50
CA ALA A 38 -2.36 -0.24 10.96
C ALA A 38 -1.03 -0.95 11.25
N PRO A 39 0.07 -0.54 10.61
CA PRO A 39 1.37 -1.15 10.86
C PRO A 39 1.80 -0.89 12.31
N ALA A 40 2.33 -1.93 12.98
CA ALA A 40 2.75 -1.84 14.38
C ALA A 40 3.94 -0.88 14.59
N ALA A 41 4.72 -0.62 13.53
CA ALA A 41 5.82 0.32 13.53
C ALA A 41 5.91 1.04 12.18
N LEU A 42 6.49 2.25 12.17
CA LEU A 42 6.75 3.01 10.94
C LEU A 42 7.95 2.46 10.14
N THR A 43 8.37 1.22 10.38
CA THR A 43 9.53 0.59 9.75
C THR A 43 9.43 0.54 8.23
N ASP A 44 8.22 0.39 7.67
CA ASP A 44 8.03 0.41 6.22
C ASP A 44 8.30 1.81 5.65
N VAL A 45 7.90 2.86 6.38
CA VAL A 45 8.19 4.25 6.03
C VAL A 45 9.67 4.54 6.17
N GLU A 46 10.34 4.04 7.21
CA GLU A 46 11.79 4.16 7.38
C GLU A 46 12.58 3.42 6.30
N ARG A 47 12.13 2.22 5.92
CA ARG A 47 12.70 1.46 4.81
C ARG A 47 12.52 2.23 3.50
N LEU A 48 11.34 2.82 3.28
CA LEU A 48 11.07 3.68 2.13
C LEU A 48 12.05 4.86 2.06
N PHE A 49 12.25 5.57 3.17
CA PHE A 49 13.20 6.68 3.25
C PHE A 49 14.67 6.23 3.08
N SER A 50 15.03 5.05 3.56
CA SER A 50 16.36 4.48 3.37
C SER A 50 16.65 4.20 1.90
N HIS A 51 15.70 3.59 1.18
CA HIS A 51 15.81 3.37 -0.27
C HIS A 51 15.77 4.68 -1.05
N ALA A 52 14.95 5.63 -0.60
CA ALA A 52 14.88 6.98 -1.17
C ALA A 52 16.09 7.84 -0.80
N GLY A 53 17.01 7.38 0.05
CA GLY A 53 18.14 8.19 0.53
C GLY A 53 19.03 8.74 -0.59
N LEU A 54 19.16 8.01 -1.71
CA LEU A 54 19.86 8.50 -2.90
C LEU A 54 19.13 9.67 -3.57
N LEU A 55 17.79 9.65 -3.55
CA LEU A 55 16.93 10.70 -4.09
C LEU A 55 16.79 11.89 -3.13
N VAL A 56 16.84 11.65 -1.81
CA VAL A 56 16.64 12.67 -0.77
C VAL A 56 17.92 13.43 -0.44
N THR A 57 19.07 12.76 -0.42
CA THR A 57 20.30 13.29 0.20
C THR A 57 21.41 13.64 -0.81
N LYS A 58 21.55 12.91 -1.93
CA LYS A 58 22.74 13.06 -2.81
C LYS A 58 22.47 13.70 -4.18
N CYS A 59 21.28 13.59 -4.76
CA CYS A 59 20.98 14.11 -6.11
C CYS A 59 20.01 15.30 -6.08
N ARG A 60 20.22 16.26 -5.17
CA ARG A 60 19.36 17.43 -4.94
C ARG A 60 19.48 18.53 -6.01
N HIS A 61 19.78 18.19 -7.25
CA HIS A 61 19.59 19.11 -8.37
C HIS A 61 18.17 18.90 -8.92
N ASN A 62 17.19 19.57 -8.28
CA ASN A 62 15.93 19.96 -8.91
C ASN A 62 14.75 18.95 -9.02
N MET A 63 14.68 17.90 -8.18
CA MET A 63 13.49 17.04 -8.14
C MET A 63 12.46 17.53 -7.13
N LYS A 64 11.24 17.82 -7.58
CA LYS A 64 10.14 18.26 -6.70
C LYS A 64 9.69 17.13 -5.78
N PHE A 65 9.23 17.47 -4.57
CA PHE A 65 8.64 16.50 -3.63
C PHE A 65 7.52 15.66 -4.25
N SER A 66 6.71 16.25 -5.12
CA SER A 66 5.64 15.54 -5.85
C SER A 66 6.19 14.42 -6.73
N THR A 67 7.32 14.65 -7.42
CA THR A 67 7.99 13.65 -8.26
C THR A 67 8.59 12.54 -7.42
N LEU A 68 9.21 12.88 -6.29
CA LEU A 68 9.72 11.89 -5.34
C LEU A 68 8.59 10.99 -4.82
N ARG A 69 7.47 11.59 -4.40
CA ARG A 69 6.29 10.84 -3.94
C ARG A 69 5.76 9.91 -5.03
N ALA A 70 5.63 10.40 -6.26
CA ALA A 70 5.15 9.61 -7.39
C ALA A 70 6.09 8.43 -7.68
N ALA A 71 7.40 8.65 -7.68
CA ALA A 71 8.39 7.58 -7.89
C ALA A 71 8.32 6.50 -6.79
N MET A 72 8.16 6.90 -5.52
CA MET A 72 8.04 5.94 -4.43
C MET A 72 6.75 5.11 -4.49
N VAL A 73 5.62 5.74 -4.84
CA VAL A 73 4.34 5.04 -5.04
C VAL A 73 4.44 4.06 -6.21
N LEU A 74 5.00 4.52 -7.34
CA LEU A 74 5.19 3.69 -8.52
C LEU A 74 6.08 2.47 -8.21
N LYS A 75 7.19 2.66 -7.49
CA LYS A 75 8.05 1.56 -7.02
C LYS A 75 7.28 0.54 -6.20
N SER A 76 6.45 0.99 -5.26
CA SER A 76 5.62 0.09 -4.44
C SER A 76 4.63 -0.72 -5.28
N TRP A 77 4.08 -0.14 -6.36
CA TRP A 77 3.19 -0.86 -7.26
C TRP A 77 3.92 -1.94 -8.07
N PHE A 78 5.13 -1.66 -8.56
CA PHE A 78 5.98 -2.68 -9.19
C PHE A 78 6.28 -3.83 -8.22
N GLU A 79 6.70 -3.52 -6.99
CA GLU A 79 6.98 -4.54 -5.96
C GLU A 79 5.73 -5.36 -5.58
N SER A 80 4.54 -4.79 -5.75
CA SER A 80 3.26 -5.46 -5.49
C SER A 80 2.69 -6.19 -6.71
N GLY A 81 3.38 -6.17 -7.86
CA GLY A 81 2.90 -6.78 -9.12
C GLY A 81 1.65 -6.10 -9.70
N LEU A 82 1.39 -4.84 -9.33
CA LEU A 82 0.21 -4.08 -9.80
C LEU A 82 0.47 -3.37 -11.15
N VAL A 83 1.72 -3.38 -11.62
CA VAL A 83 2.12 -2.76 -12.89
C VAL A 83 2.52 -3.87 -13.86
N PRO A 84 2.01 -3.88 -15.10
CA PRO A 84 2.45 -4.82 -16.13
C PRO A 84 3.86 -4.43 -16.61
N GLU A 85 4.88 -4.97 -15.94
CA GLU A 85 6.27 -4.55 -16.11
C GLU A 85 6.77 -4.77 -17.54
N GLU A 86 6.40 -5.88 -18.18
CA GLU A 86 6.79 -6.19 -19.56
C GLU A 86 6.24 -5.17 -20.55
N GLU A 87 4.99 -4.73 -20.38
CA GLU A 87 4.35 -3.73 -21.23
C GLU A 87 5.03 -2.37 -21.07
N VAL A 88 5.35 -1.99 -19.83
CA VAL A 88 6.06 -0.73 -19.55
C VAL A 88 7.46 -0.75 -20.14
N ILE A 89 8.22 -1.83 -19.98
CA ILE A 89 9.56 -1.97 -20.56
C ILE A 89 9.48 -1.90 -22.08
N LYS A 90 8.50 -2.57 -22.70
CA LYS A 90 8.29 -2.51 -24.15
C LYS A 90 8.02 -1.08 -24.60
N PHE A 91 7.09 -0.39 -23.95
CA PHE A 91 6.75 1.00 -24.26
C PHE A 91 7.97 1.93 -24.19
N TYR A 92 8.81 1.82 -23.16
CA TYR A 92 10.01 2.64 -23.02
C TYR A 92 11.15 2.29 -23.99
N ARG A 93 11.20 1.06 -24.50
CA ARG A 93 12.18 0.67 -25.54
C ARG A 93 11.78 1.14 -26.93
N GLU A 94 10.48 1.36 -27.15
CA GLU A 94 9.91 1.82 -28.42
C GLU A 94 9.80 3.36 -28.51
N LEU A 95 10.10 4.07 -27.41
CA LEU A 95 10.23 5.52 -27.29
C LEU A 95 11.59 6.01 -27.82
#